data_AF-A0A4R7ZK60-F1
#
_entry.id   AF-A0A4R7ZK60-F1
#
_cell.length_a   1.000
_cell.length_b   1.000
_cell.length_c   1.000
_cell.angle_alpha   90.00
_cell.angle_beta   90.00
_cell.angle_gamma   90.00
#
_symmetry.space_group_name_H-M   'P 1'
#
loop_
_entity.id
_entity.type
_entity.pdbx_description
1 polymer ?
#
loop_
_entity_poly.entity_id
_entity_poly.type
_entity_poly.pdbx_seq_one_letter_code
_entity_poly.pdbx_strand_id
1 'polypeptide(L)'
;MSARLLAALAATLAFLPTLPAQADTPELPDRIAAAWRTDHLSVDDRLKATIPAAELDRIRTAMRTAGLPVYVALVPQSPYIRKSGYDLPTLLHARIGQPGVYVVAVVYDTSWSNNAELFRPAGLRGRELSSVEADDKQDSDVVSDRPAPRIVRTIQQASTAYDGRPLPQVAAVDLDPPHSDSGMSVTDKEDRSAYIGLGVGALLGFALTLVIGLRRRRNRPSKRTKRQSTDGPPIEAWDVQLKADDKIKQAERALARLDKRGGKSTQQLDRRDDAYRRLDAARTLRADQPEDLLAAAGALVLARQAERVASGAALQPPCFFNPTHNPGTTTVDWEDEVEVPACQSCVSVIRRGRTPIGLRVWTKSGLLGHDRKQVPYWTLDPEDNPMVATGFGALSDDLPERIAAWKDEVR
;
A
#
# COMPACT_ATOMS: atom_id res chain seq x y z
N MET A 1 71.67 -30.21 11.52
CA MET A 1 70.29 -30.52 11.12
C MET A 1 70.13 -30.15 9.67
N SER A 2 69.84 -31.16 8.85
CA SER A 2 70.36 -31.28 7.49
C SER A 2 69.42 -30.66 6.46
N ALA A 3 69.96 -29.87 5.53
CA ALA A 3 69.27 -29.27 4.38
C ALA A 3 68.49 -30.29 3.50
N ARG A 4 68.72 -31.60 3.70
CA ARG A 4 68.01 -32.70 3.04
C ARG A 4 66.57 -32.91 3.57
N LEU A 5 66.25 -32.51 4.81
CA LEU A 5 64.90 -32.61 5.37
C LEU A 5 63.97 -31.50 4.87
N LEU A 6 64.51 -30.32 4.57
CA LEU A 6 63.76 -29.20 3.98
C LEU A 6 63.42 -29.43 2.50
N ALA A 7 64.31 -30.08 1.74
CA ALA A 7 64.03 -30.41 0.34
C ALA A 7 62.95 -31.50 0.19
N ALA A 8 62.87 -32.45 1.12
CA ALA A 8 61.85 -33.50 1.09
C ALA A 8 60.44 -32.97 1.44
N LEU A 9 60.34 -31.93 2.27
CA LEU A 9 59.07 -31.31 2.65
C LEU A 9 58.52 -30.36 1.58
N ALA A 10 59.39 -29.76 0.77
CA ALA A 10 59.00 -28.93 -0.37
C ALA A 10 58.50 -29.77 -1.57
N ALA A 11 59.02 -30.99 -1.75
CA ALA A 11 58.61 -31.87 -2.84
C ALA A 11 57.24 -32.53 -2.63
N THR A 12 56.77 -32.67 -1.38
CA THR A 12 55.44 -33.23 -1.07
C THR A 12 54.31 -32.20 -1.15
N LEU A 13 54.59 -30.90 -1.08
CA LEU A 13 53.59 -29.84 -1.30
C LEU A 13 53.29 -29.55 -2.78
N ALA A 14 54.13 -30.02 -3.70
CA ALA A 14 53.94 -29.84 -5.15
C ALA A 14 52.98 -30.87 -5.79
N PHE A 15 52.52 -31.86 -5.04
CA PHE A 15 51.59 -32.92 -5.48
C PHE A 15 50.24 -32.89 -4.75
N LEU A 16 49.85 -31.73 -4.20
CA LEU A 16 48.46 -31.51 -3.79
C LEU A 16 47.61 -31.39 -5.07
N PRO A 17 46.66 -32.30 -5.33
CA PRO A 17 45.72 -32.11 -6.43
C PRO A 17 44.99 -30.79 -6.18
N THR A 18 45.11 -29.84 -7.09
CA THR A 18 44.27 -28.65 -7.14
C THR A 18 42.85 -29.14 -7.36
N LEU A 19 42.10 -29.36 -6.27
CA LEU A 19 40.67 -29.56 -6.36
C LEU A 19 40.11 -28.31 -7.05
N PRO A 20 39.34 -28.44 -8.13
CA PRO A 20 38.67 -27.29 -8.70
C PRO A 20 37.84 -26.67 -7.59
N ALA A 21 38.07 -25.39 -7.31
CA ALA A 21 37.19 -24.63 -6.44
C ALA A 21 35.79 -24.79 -7.01
N GLN A 22 34.91 -25.51 -6.30
CA GLN A 22 33.49 -25.51 -6.61
C GLN A 22 33.04 -24.08 -6.38
N ALA A 23 32.99 -23.28 -7.44
CA ALA A 23 32.31 -22.01 -7.41
C ALA A 23 30.86 -22.34 -7.02
N ASP A 24 30.44 -21.86 -5.86
CA ASP A 24 29.05 -21.98 -5.43
C ASP A 24 28.17 -21.51 -6.58
N THR A 25 27.23 -22.37 -7.00
CA THR A 25 26.33 -22.02 -8.08
C THR A 25 25.50 -20.84 -7.59
N PRO A 26 25.54 -19.67 -8.25
CA PRO A 26 24.85 -18.49 -7.76
C PRO A 26 23.36 -18.79 -7.56
N GLU A 27 22.76 -18.22 -6.52
CA GLU A 27 21.33 -18.42 -6.26
C GLU A 27 20.49 -17.94 -7.45
N LEU A 28 19.26 -18.47 -7.57
CA LEU A 28 18.39 -18.14 -8.71
C LEU A 28 18.18 -16.63 -8.92
N PRO A 29 17.93 -15.81 -7.88
CA PRO A 29 17.80 -14.36 -8.05
C PRO A 29 19.07 -13.71 -8.59
N ASP A 30 20.25 -14.16 -8.15
CA ASP A 30 21.55 -13.61 -8.59
C ASP A 30 21.81 -13.94 -10.06
N ARG A 31 21.46 -15.15 -10.50
CA ARG A 31 21.59 -15.55 -11.91
C ARG A 31 20.69 -14.73 -12.82
N ILE A 32 19.43 -14.55 -12.44
CA ILE A 32 18.47 -13.73 -13.22
C ILE A 32 18.94 -12.28 -13.26
N ALA A 33 19.32 -11.71 -12.11
CA ALA A 33 19.80 -10.34 -12.04
C ALA A 33 21.08 -10.13 -12.87
N ALA A 34 22.00 -11.10 -12.87
CA ALA A 34 23.20 -11.07 -13.71
C ALA A 34 22.85 -11.09 -15.21
N ALA A 35 21.91 -11.95 -15.63
CA ALA A 35 21.44 -12.00 -17.02
C ALA A 35 20.82 -10.67 -17.47
N TRP A 36 20.00 -10.06 -16.59
CA TRP A 36 19.35 -8.77 -16.85
C TRP A 36 20.28 -7.57 -16.95
N ARG A 37 21.54 -7.68 -16.51
CA ARG A 37 22.55 -6.64 -16.80
C ARG A 37 22.93 -6.58 -18.28
N THR A 38 22.63 -7.62 -19.05
CA THR A 38 22.93 -7.71 -20.49
C THR A 38 21.66 -7.63 -21.35
N ASP A 39 20.65 -8.45 -21.03
CA ASP A 39 19.35 -8.46 -21.70
C ASP A 39 18.25 -8.55 -20.64
N HIS A 40 17.36 -7.57 -20.59
CA HIS A 40 16.25 -7.52 -19.64
C HIS A 40 15.22 -8.63 -19.86
N LEU A 41 15.30 -9.39 -20.95
CA LEU A 41 14.56 -10.63 -21.15
C LEU A 41 15.48 -11.84 -20.93
N SER A 42 15.29 -12.55 -19.82
CA SER A 42 16.00 -13.79 -19.53
C SER A 42 15.08 -15.00 -19.66
N VAL A 43 15.59 -16.07 -20.26
CA VAL A 43 14.90 -17.35 -20.40
C VAL A 43 15.80 -18.43 -19.83
N ASP A 44 15.30 -19.19 -18.85
CA ASP A 44 16.04 -20.32 -18.28
C ASP A 44 16.41 -21.32 -19.38
N ASP A 45 17.63 -21.87 -19.30
CA ASP A 45 18.18 -22.77 -20.32
C ASP A 45 17.26 -23.96 -20.62
N ARG A 46 16.54 -24.45 -19.61
CA ARG A 46 15.61 -25.59 -19.74
C ARG A 46 14.40 -25.28 -20.62
N LEU A 47 14.08 -24.01 -20.82
CA LEU A 47 12.92 -23.55 -21.58
C LEU A 47 13.27 -23.06 -22.98
N LYS A 48 14.54 -22.72 -23.25
CA LYS A 48 14.98 -22.13 -24.52
C LYS A 48 14.58 -22.92 -25.76
N ALA A 49 14.60 -24.25 -25.68
CA ALA A 49 14.24 -25.12 -26.81
C ALA A 49 12.72 -25.25 -27.03
N THR A 50 11.91 -24.94 -26.01
CA THR A 50 10.47 -25.19 -26.01
C THR A 50 9.66 -23.94 -26.37
N ILE A 51 10.22 -22.75 -26.12
CA ILE A 51 9.51 -21.48 -26.35
C ILE A 51 9.70 -21.03 -27.80
N PRO A 52 8.61 -20.82 -28.58
CA PRO A 52 8.71 -20.31 -29.93
C PRO A 52 9.34 -18.92 -29.99
N ALA A 53 10.19 -18.66 -30.99
CA ALA A 53 10.82 -17.36 -31.18
C ALA A 53 9.79 -16.22 -31.33
N ALA A 54 8.66 -16.49 -31.97
CA ALA A 54 7.56 -15.54 -32.12
C ALA A 54 6.99 -15.07 -30.77
N GLU A 55 6.93 -15.93 -29.76
CA GLU A 55 6.46 -15.55 -28.41
C GLU A 55 7.46 -14.59 -27.74
N LEU A 56 8.76 -14.87 -27.85
CA LEU A 56 9.80 -13.99 -27.33
C LEU A 56 9.81 -12.62 -28.03
N ASP A 57 9.59 -12.59 -29.34
CA ASP A 57 9.54 -11.33 -30.11
C ASP A 57 8.34 -10.47 -29.73
N ARG A 58 7.19 -11.09 -29.41
CA ARG A 58 6.02 -10.40 -28.88
C ARG A 58 6.31 -9.78 -27.51
N ILE A 59 6.94 -10.53 -26.61
CA ILE A 59 7.36 -10.03 -25.28
C ILE A 59 8.32 -8.84 -25.46
N ARG A 60 9.37 -8.99 -26.27
CA ARG A 60 10.33 -7.90 -26.54
C ARG A 60 9.65 -6.66 -27.13
N THR A 61 8.67 -6.84 -28.01
CA THR A 61 7.90 -5.73 -28.57
C THR A 61 7.13 -5.00 -27.49
N ALA A 62 6.40 -5.73 -26.63
CA ALA A 62 5.67 -5.14 -25.52
C ALA A 62 6.62 -4.38 -24.57
N MET A 63 7.77 -4.96 -24.21
CA MET A 63 8.80 -4.32 -23.40
C MET A 63 9.26 -2.98 -23.98
N ARG A 64 9.54 -2.93 -25.29
CA ARG A 64 9.97 -1.68 -25.97
C ARG A 64 8.89 -0.60 -25.99
N THR A 65 7.62 -0.99 -26.11
CA THR A 65 6.48 -0.06 -26.20
C THR A 65 5.90 0.35 -24.84
N ALA A 66 6.36 -0.28 -23.75
CA ALA A 66 5.79 -0.09 -22.42
C ALA A 66 5.92 1.38 -21.94
N GLY A 67 6.98 2.09 -22.33
CA GLY A 67 7.23 3.46 -21.85
C GLY A 67 7.78 3.53 -20.42
N LEU A 68 8.12 2.37 -19.84
CA LEU A 68 8.87 2.20 -18.59
C LEU A 68 9.88 1.05 -18.77
N PRO A 69 10.95 0.97 -17.96
CA PRO A 69 11.83 -0.20 -17.94
C PRO A 69 11.05 -1.46 -17.57
N VAL A 70 11.24 -2.52 -18.35
CA VAL A 70 10.60 -3.82 -18.15
C VAL A 70 11.69 -4.88 -18.04
N TYR A 71 11.60 -5.71 -17.00
CA TYR A 71 12.47 -6.85 -16.75
C TYR A 71 11.61 -8.12 -16.73
N VAL A 72 11.94 -9.10 -17.56
CA VAL A 72 11.15 -10.35 -17.70
C VAL A 72 12.06 -11.56 -17.56
N ALA A 73 11.69 -12.49 -16.69
CA ALA A 73 12.37 -13.76 -16.49
C ALA A 73 11.37 -14.91 -16.70
N LEU A 74 11.69 -15.83 -17.61
CA LEU A 74 10.91 -17.03 -17.86
C LEU A 74 11.62 -18.21 -17.20
N VAL A 75 11.00 -18.79 -16.19
CA VAL A 75 11.62 -19.84 -15.36
C VAL A 75 10.69 -21.05 -15.20
N PRO A 76 11.23 -22.28 -15.15
CA PRO A 76 10.43 -23.45 -14.81
C PRO A 76 10.07 -23.43 -13.33
N GLN A 77 8.97 -24.10 -12.97
CA GLN A 77 8.68 -24.37 -11.57
C GLN A 77 9.86 -25.11 -10.92
N SER A 78 10.26 -24.65 -9.74
CA SER A 78 11.29 -25.28 -8.91
C SER A 78 10.89 -25.21 -7.44
N PRO A 79 11.52 -26.01 -6.55
CA PRO A 79 11.28 -25.90 -5.11
C PRO A 79 11.50 -24.49 -4.56
N TYR A 80 12.49 -23.75 -5.09
CA TYR A 80 12.72 -22.35 -4.74
C TYR A 80 11.54 -21.46 -5.13
N ILE A 81 11.08 -21.54 -6.38
CA ILE A 81 9.94 -20.75 -6.88
C ILE A 81 8.66 -21.07 -6.14
N ARG A 82 8.44 -22.33 -5.74
CA ARG A 82 7.28 -22.71 -4.92
C ARG A 82 7.29 -22.07 -3.53
N LYS A 83 8.48 -21.77 -2.98
CA LYS A 83 8.65 -21.19 -1.64
C LYS A 83 8.68 -19.66 -1.68
N SER A 84 9.32 -19.07 -2.68
CA SER A 84 9.70 -17.64 -2.70
C SER A 84 9.39 -16.95 -4.03
N GLY A 85 8.55 -17.54 -4.88
CA GLY A 85 8.21 -16.99 -6.20
C GLY A 85 7.53 -15.62 -6.14
N TYR A 86 6.68 -15.39 -5.14
CA TYR A 86 5.98 -14.12 -4.93
C TYR A 86 6.92 -12.98 -4.54
N ASP A 87 7.95 -13.25 -3.74
CA ASP A 87 8.93 -12.25 -3.29
C ASP A 87 10.03 -11.98 -4.34
N LEU A 88 10.08 -12.79 -5.40
CA LEU A 88 11.18 -12.78 -6.36
C LEU A 88 11.27 -11.45 -7.14
N PRO A 89 10.18 -10.82 -7.62
CA PRO A 89 10.24 -9.47 -8.19
C PRO A 89 10.91 -8.46 -7.25
N THR A 90 10.56 -8.45 -5.96
CA THR A 90 11.15 -7.60 -4.94
C THR A 90 12.64 -7.87 -4.74
N LEU A 91 13.01 -9.15 -4.61
CA LEU A 91 14.40 -9.57 -4.45
C LEU A 91 15.27 -9.23 -5.67
N LEU A 92 14.69 -9.24 -6.86
CA LEU A 92 15.37 -8.87 -8.10
C LEU A 92 15.50 -7.35 -8.23
N HIS A 93 14.48 -6.59 -7.86
CA HIS A 93 14.57 -5.14 -7.77
C HIS A 93 15.68 -4.71 -6.80
N ALA A 94 15.79 -5.35 -5.63
CA ALA A 94 16.88 -5.07 -4.68
C ALA A 94 18.29 -5.29 -5.26
N ARG A 95 18.45 -6.19 -6.25
CA ARG A 95 19.73 -6.50 -6.91
C ARG A 95 20.04 -5.61 -8.11
N ILE A 96 19.00 -5.11 -8.78
CA ILE A 96 19.12 -4.26 -9.98
C ILE A 96 19.13 -2.78 -9.60
N GLY A 97 18.32 -2.39 -8.62
CA GLY A 97 18.23 -1.02 -8.10
C GLY A 97 17.69 0.00 -9.10
N GLN A 98 16.91 -0.44 -10.10
CA GLN A 98 16.33 0.44 -11.11
C GLN A 98 14.80 0.43 -11.03
N PRO A 99 14.12 1.57 -11.23
CA PRO A 99 12.67 1.59 -11.33
C PRO A 99 12.21 0.84 -12.58
N GLY A 100 11.02 0.24 -12.52
CA GLY A 100 10.45 -0.52 -13.63
C GLY A 100 9.48 -1.59 -13.16
N VAL A 101 8.93 -2.33 -14.12
CA VAL A 101 8.14 -3.54 -13.81
C VAL A 101 9.03 -4.78 -13.93
N TYR A 102 8.93 -5.63 -12.91
CA TYR A 102 9.69 -6.86 -12.76
C TYR A 102 8.72 -8.03 -12.88
N VAL A 103 8.79 -8.79 -13.97
CA VAL A 103 7.89 -9.91 -14.26
C VAL A 103 8.66 -11.23 -14.20
N VAL A 104 8.25 -12.11 -13.31
CA VAL A 104 8.70 -13.50 -13.25
C VAL A 104 7.58 -14.40 -13.75
N ALA A 105 7.74 -14.90 -14.97
CA ALA A 105 6.81 -15.82 -15.59
C ALA A 105 7.21 -17.27 -15.28
N VAL A 106 6.32 -18.00 -14.63
CA VAL A 106 6.54 -19.38 -14.18
C VAL A 106 5.62 -20.31 -14.95
N VAL A 107 6.20 -21.36 -15.54
CA VAL A 107 5.44 -22.44 -16.14
C VAL A 107 5.16 -23.55 -15.13
N TYR A 108 3.88 -23.88 -14.97
CA TYR A 108 3.32 -24.99 -14.19
C TYR A 108 2.66 -25.99 -15.14
N ASP A 109 3.27 -27.16 -15.28
CA ASP A 109 2.84 -28.22 -16.20
C ASP A 109 2.66 -27.69 -17.64
N THR A 110 1.45 -27.25 -18.00
CA THR A 110 1.10 -26.67 -19.30
C THR A 110 0.61 -25.22 -19.23
N SER A 111 0.63 -24.59 -18.05
CA SER A 111 0.07 -23.26 -17.81
C SER A 111 1.15 -22.27 -17.34
N TRP A 112 1.00 -21.01 -17.71
CA TRP A 112 1.88 -19.92 -17.35
C TRP A 112 1.19 -18.98 -16.36
N SER A 113 1.95 -18.55 -15.37
CA SER A 113 1.55 -17.56 -14.38
C SER A 113 2.63 -16.51 -14.24
N ASN A 114 2.24 -15.32 -13.79
CA ASN A 114 3.17 -14.22 -13.57
C ASN A 114 3.16 -13.82 -12.10
N ASN A 115 4.35 -13.62 -11.54
CA ASN A 115 4.54 -12.81 -10.34
C ASN A 115 5.16 -11.51 -10.81
N ALA A 116 4.52 -10.38 -10.53
CA ALA A 116 4.99 -9.09 -10.99
C ALA A 116 4.87 -8.00 -9.95
N GLU A 117 5.83 -7.08 -9.97
CA GLU A 117 5.82 -5.90 -9.13
C GLU A 117 6.30 -4.68 -9.91
N LEU A 118 5.67 -3.53 -9.65
CA LEU A 118 5.97 -2.26 -10.30
C LEU A 118 6.63 -1.31 -9.30
N PHE A 119 7.91 -1.02 -9.53
CA PHE A 119 8.69 -0.07 -8.75
C PHE A 119 8.78 1.27 -9.47
N ARG A 120 8.48 2.35 -8.75
CA ARG A 120 8.55 3.72 -9.28
C ARG A 120 9.71 4.48 -8.66
N PRO A 121 10.28 5.47 -9.37
CA PRO A 121 11.12 6.48 -8.75
C PRO A 121 10.38 7.16 -7.58
N ALA A 122 11.12 7.52 -6.54
CA ALA A 122 10.56 8.17 -5.36
C ALA A 122 9.72 9.41 -5.74
N GLY A 123 8.55 9.55 -5.13
CA GLY A 123 7.64 10.68 -5.36
C GLY A 123 6.71 10.55 -6.58
N LEU A 124 6.91 9.59 -7.50
CA LEU A 124 5.96 9.34 -8.58
C LEU A 124 4.73 8.59 -8.07
N ARG A 125 3.57 9.25 -8.14
CA ARG A 125 2.26 8.69 -7.77
C ARG A 125 1.62 8.01 -8.97
N GLY A 126 0.94 6.89 -8.73
CA GLY A 126 0.20 6.12 -9.73
C GLY A 126 -0.59 4.99 -9.07
N ARG A 127 -1.38 4.24 -9.85
CA ARG A 127 -2.20 3.14 -9.34
C ARG A 127 -1.34 1.91 -9.01
N GLU A 128 -1.67 1.15 -7.98
CA GLU A 128 -0.95 -0.11 -7.74
C GLU A 128 -1.19 -1.10 -8.89
N LEU A 129 -0.15 -1.87 -9.26
CA LEU A 129 -0.26 -2.87 -10.34
C LEU A 129 -1.38 -3.87 -10.04
N SER A 130 -1.43 -4.38 -8.81
CA SER A 130 -2.48 -5.28 -8.31
C SER A 130 -3.88 -4.69 -8.42
N SER A 131 -4.04 -3.37 -8.23
CA SER A 131 -5.33 -2.70 -8.39
C SER A 131 -5.75 -2.62 -9.86
N VAL A 132 -4.80 -2.40 -10.77
CA VAL A 132 -5.06 -2.42 -12.22
C VAL A 132 -5.42 -3.83 -12.69
N GLU A 133 -4.69 -4.84 -12.23
CA GLU A 133 -4.97 -6.26 -12.49
C GLU A 133 -6.37 -6.64 -12.00
N ALA A 134 -6.74 -6.25 -10.77
CA ALA A 134 -8.05 -6.56 -10.20
C ALA A 134 -9.23 -5.90 -10.95
N ASP A 135 -9.00 -4.75 -11.60
CA ASP A 135 -10.02 -4.07 -12.41
C ASP A 135 -10.11 -4.60 -13.85
N ASP A 136 -9.11 -5.36 -14.27
CA ASP A 136 -9.01 -5.86 -15.62
C ASP A 136 -9.91 -7.07 -15.84
N LYS A 137 -11.10 -6.81 -16.38
CA LYS A 137 -12.10 -7.84 -16.66
C LYS A 137 -11.65 -8.89 -17.68
N GLN A 138 -10.65 -8.60 -18.51
CA GLN A 138 -10.15 -9.56 -19.49
C GLN A 138 -9.01 -10.42 -18.93
N ASP A 139 -8.47 -10.10 -17.75
CA ASP A 139 -7.31 -10.80 -17.21
C ASP A 139 -7.59 -12.30 -17.00
N SER A 140 -8.76 -12.66 -16.48
CA SER A 140 -9.16 -14.06 -16.30
C SER A 140 -9.27 -14.83 -17.61
N ASP A 141 -9.54 -14.13 -18.71
CA ASP A 141 -9.82 -14.72 -20.02
C ASP A 141 -8.55 -14.83 -20.88
N VAL A 142 -7.39 -14.35 -20.39
CA VAL A 142 -6.13 -14.44 -21.13
C VAL A 142 -5.61 -15.88 -21.09
N VAL A 143 -5.36 -16.45 -22.28
CA VAL A 143 -4.82 -17.81 -22.44
C VAL A 143 -3.55 -17.98 -21.60
N SER A 144 -3.45 -19.14 -20.95
CA SER A 144 -2.33 -19.47 -20.07
C SER A 144 -1.41 -20.55 -20.63
N ASP A 145 -1.71 -21.14 -21.78
CA ASP A 145 -0.94 -22.26 -22.35
C ASP A 145 0.40 -21.85 -22.99
N ARG A 146 0.62 -20.55 -23.16
CA ARG A 146 1.85 -19.96 -23.74
C ARG A 146 2.25 -18.68 -23.00
N PRO A 147 3.54 -18.31 -23.01
CA PRO A 147 4.05 -17.28 -22.11
C PRO A 147 3.66 -15.84 -22.50
N ALA A 148 3.65 -15.50 -23.80
CA ALA A 148 3.53 -14.09 -24.19
C ALA A 148 2.19 -13.43 -23.80
N PRO A 149 1.02 -14.06 -23.95
CA PRO A 149 -0.27 -13.45 -23.63
C PRO A 149 -0.33 -12.86 -22.23
N ARG A 150 -0.04 -13.65 -21.20
CA ARG A 150 0.00 -13.19 -19.80
C ARG A 150 1.07 -12.13 -19.57
N ILE A 151 2.30 -12.35 -20.04
CA ILE A 151 3.41 -11.39 -19.85
C ILE A 151 3.11 -10.04 -20.51
N VAL A 152 2.63 -10.06 -21.76
CA VAL A 152 2.25 -8.85 -22.50
C VAL A 152 1.12 -8.13 -21.77
N ARG A 153 0.14 -8.87 -21.24
CA ARG A 153 -0.95 -8.27 -20.48
C ARG A 153 -0.46 -7.58 -19.20
N THR A 154 0.40 -8.26 -18.42
CA THR A 154 1.04 -7.68 -17.23
C THR A 154 1.83 -6.41 -17.56
N ILE A 155 2.55 -6.37 -18.70
CA ILE A 155 3.26 -5.16 -19.14
C ILE A 155 2.28 -4.00 -19.45
N GLN A 156 1.14 -4.29 -20.06
CA GLN A 156 0.10 -3.28 -20.35
C GLN A 156 -0.57 -2.77 -19.06
N GLN A 157 -0.85 -3.66 -18.11
CA GLN A 157 -1.36 -3.33 -16.78
C GLN A 157 -0.36 -2.47 -16.00
N ALA A 158 0.92 -2.84 -16.00
CA ALA A 158 1.99 -2.05 -15.39
C ALA A 158 2.12 -0.67 -16.03
N SER A 159 1.98 -0.59 -17.35
CA SER A 159 2.00 0.71 -18.03
C SER A 159 0.82 1.59 -17.63
N THR A 160 -0.39 1.02 -17.59
CA THR A 160 -1.61 1.70 -17.12
C THR A 160 -1.46 2.17 -15.68
N ALA A 161 -0.86 1.34 -14.82
CA ALA A 161 -0.52 1.69 -13.45
C ALA A 161 0.52 2.82 -13.38
N TYR A 162 1.45 2.88 -14.33
CA TYR A 162 2.56 3.83 -14.36
C TYR A 162 2.15 5.22 -14.86
N ASP A 163 1.44 5.31 -15.99
CA ASP A 163 1.12 6.58 -16.67
C ASP A 163 -0.38 6.90 -16.77
N GLY A 164 -1.25 6.00 -16.32
CA GLY A 164 -2.71 6.18 -16.32
C GLY A 164 -3.38 5.96 -17.67
N ARG A 165 -2.65 5.54 -18.71
CA ARG A 165 -3.25 5.25 -20.03
C ARG A 165 -4.27 4.12 -19.93
N PRO A 166 -5.37 4.17 -20.71
CA PRO A 166 -6.36 3.11 -20.65
C PRO A 166 -5.77 1.77 -21.11
N LEU A 167 -6.15 0.69 -20.42
CA LEU A 167 -5.82 -0.67 -20.84
C LEU A 167 -6.34 -0.93 -22.26
N PRO A 168 -5.48 -1.34 -23.20
CA PRO A 168 -5.93 -1.74 -24.52
C PRO A 168 -6.76 -3.03 -24.43
N GLN A 169 -7.60 -3.26 -25.43
CA GLN A 169 -8.31 -4.54 -25.57
C GLN A 169 -7.32 -5.67 -25.83
N VAL A 170 -7.51 -6.81 -25.19
CA VAL A 170 -6.72 -8.02 -25.46
C VAL A 170 -7.06 -8.52 -26.88
N ALA A 171 -6.04 -8.94 -27.62
CA ALA A 171 -6.24 -9.50 -28.96
C ALA A 171 -7.04 -10.80 -28.86
N ALA A 172 -8.00 -11.03 -29.76
CA ALA A 172 -8.87 -12.20 -29.71
C ALA A 172 -8.12 -13.55 -29.73
N VAL A 173 -6.93 -13.59 -30.32
CA VAL A 173 -6.05 -14.78 -30.34
C VAL A 173 -5.41 -15.10 -28.99
N ASP A 174 -5.37 -14.14 -28.08
CA ASP A 174 -4.82 -14.26 -26.73
C ASP A 174 -5.92 -14.46 -25.68
N LEU A 175 -7.18 -14.56 -26.10
CA LEU A 175 -8.31 -14.88 -25.23
C LEU A 175 -8.65 -16.36 -25.33
N ASP A 176 -8.96 -16.96 -24.18
CA ASP A 176 -9.57 -18.27 -24.14
C ASP A 176 -10.89 -18.22 -24.94
N PRO A 177 -11.21 -19.30 -25.68
CA PRO A 177 -12.48 -19.36 -26.38
C PRO A 177 -13.62 -19.15 -25.37
N PRO A 178 -14.67 -18.41 -25.76
CA PRO A 178 -15.79 -18.14 -24.87
C PRO A 178 -16.34 -19.47 -24.37
N HIS A 179 -16.27 -19.67 -23.06
CA HIS A 179 -16.84 -20.85 -22.45
C HIS A 179 -18.35 -20.78 -22.72
N SER A 180 -18.92 -21.79 -23.39
CA SER A 180 -20.37 -21.94 -23.42
C SER A 180 -20.83 -22.07 -21.98
N ASP A 181 -21.63 -21.12 -21.49
CA ASP A 181 -22.22 -21.11 -20.15
C ASP A 181 -22.55 -22.53 -19.67
N SER A 182 -21.65 -23.15 -18.92
CA SER A 182 -21.99 -24.30 -18.09
C SER A 182 -22.82 -23.71 -16.99
N GLY A 183 -24.14 -23.86 -17.12
CA GLY A 183 -25.14 -23.12 -16.36
C GLY A 183 -24.81 -23.02 -14.87
N MET A 184 -25.09 -21.83 -14.32
CA MET A 184 -25.09 -21.47 -12.90
C MET A 184 -25.00 -22.69 -11.98
N SER A 185 -23.86 -22.82 -11.30
CA SER A 185 -23.70 -23.85 -10.28
C SER A 185 -24.82 -23.72 -9.24
N VAL A 186 -25.19 -24.86 -8.62
CA VAL A 186 -26.27 -24.95 -7.63
C VAL A 186 -26.09 -23.95 -6.47
N THR A 187 -24.87 -23.50 -6.24
CA THR A 187 -24.49 -22.51 -5.22
C THR A 187 -25.04 -21.11 -5.49
N ASP A 188 -25.19 -20.68 -6.75
CA ASP A 188 -25.75 -19.35 -7.10
C ASP A 188 -27.28 -19.27 -6.91
N LYS A 189 -27.97 -20.40 -6.78
CA LYS A 189 -29.42 -20.43 -6.52
C LYS A 189 -29.78 -20.35 -5.04
N GLU A 190 -28.87 -20.73 -4.14
CA GLU A 190 -29.15 -20.76 -2.69
C GLU A 190 -28.99 -19.38 -2.02
N ASP A 191 -28.17 -18.48 -2.59
CA ASP A 191 -27.94 -17.12 -2.06
C ASP A 191 -29.13 -16.16 -2.25
N ARG A 192 -30.12 -16.52 -3.08
CA ARG A 192 -31.33 -15.69 -3.26
C ARG A 192 -32.44 -15.99 -2.25
N SER A 193 -32.45 -17.17 -1.65
CA SER A 193 -33.42 -17.56 -0.60
C SER A 193 -33.02 -17.11 0.80
N ALA A 194 -31.72 -16.94 1.08
CA ALA A 194 -31.24 -16.43 2.36
C ALA A 194 -31.51 -14.92 2.55
N TYR A 195 -31.59 -14.16 1.46
CA TYR A 195 -31.83 -12.71 1.49
C TYR A 195 -33.29 -12.30 1.78
N ILE A 196 -34.26 -13.21 1.60
CA ILE A 196 -35.69 -12.90 1.84
C ILE A 196 -36.11 -13.24 3.29
N GLY A 197 -35.39 -14.15 3.98
CA GLY A 197 -35.70 -14.54 5.37
C GLY A 197 -35.20 -13.56 6.44
N LEU A 198 -34.11 -12.84 6.19
CA LEU A 198 -33.45 -11.96 7.18
C LEU A 198 -34.00 -10.52 7.20
N GLY A 199 -34.83 -10.14 6.21
CA GLY A 199 -35.39 -8.78 6.09
C GLY A 199 -36.53 -8.47 7.07
N VAL A 200 -37.30 -9.47 7.49
CA VAL A 200 -38.51 -9.24 8.32
C VAL A 200 -38.17 -9.15 9.82
N GLY A 201 -37.14 -9.87 10.29
CA GLY A 201 -36.71 -9.83 11.69
C GLY A 201 -35.99 -8.54 12.09
N ALA A 202 -35.17 -7.98 11.19
CA ALA A 202 -34.39 -6.77 11.45
C ALA A 202 -35.26 -5.50 11.54
N LEU A 203 -36.37 -5.44 10.79
CA LEU A 203 -37.26 -4.27 10.78
C LEU A 203 -38.08 -4.15 12.08
N LEU A 204 -38.50 -5.27 12.69
CA LEU A 204 -39.23 -5.26 13.95
C LEU A 204 -38.33 -4.91 15.15
N GLY A 205 -37.08 -5.37 15.16
CA GLY A 205 -36.09 -5.00 16.17
C GLY A 205 -35.64 -3.53 16.08
N PHE A 206 -35.51 -2.99 14.87
CA PHE A 206 -35.14 -1.60 14.62
C PHE A 206 -36.26 -0.62 15.02
N ALA A 207 -37.53 -0.96 14.77
CA ALA A 207 -38.67 -0.13 15.17
C ALA A 207 -38.78 0.00 16.70
N LEU A 208 -38.55 -1.09 17.45
CA LEU A 208 -38.61 -1.09 18.92
C LEU A 208 -37.50 -0.24 19.54
N THR A 209 -36.28 -0.31 18.99
CA THR A 209 -35.13 0.50 19.45
C THR A 209 -35.30 1.99 19.12
N LEU A 210 -35.90 2.34 17.97
CA LEU A 210 -36.22 3.73 17.59
C LEU A 210 -37.26 4.35 18.53
N VAL A 211 -38.30 3.61 18.91
CA VAL A 211 -39.34 4.08 19.84
C VAL A 211 -38.78 4.33 21.24
N ILE A 212 -37.89 3.47 21.73
CA ILE A 212 -37.22 3.65 23.03
C ILE A 212 -36.22 4.82 23.00
N GLY A 213 -35.49 4.99 21.89
CA GLY A 213 -34.55 6.09 21.68
C GLY A 213 -35.23 7.47 21.60
N LEU A 214 -36.39 7.55 20.93
CA LEU A 214 -37.17 8.78 20.81
C LEU A 214 -37.87 9.17 22.12
N ARG A 215 -38.33 8.20 22.93
CA ARG A 215 -38.88 8.47 24.27
C ARG A 215 -37.84 9.00 25.25
N ARG A 216 -36.57 8.56 25.17
CA ARG A 216 -35.47 9.12 25.99
C ARG A 216 -35.01 10.51 25.58
N ARG A 217 -35.20 10.93 24.32
CA ARG A 217 -34.88 12.29 23.86
C ARG A 217 -35.90 13.34 24.30
N ARG A 218 -37.15 12.95 24.57
CA ARG A 218 -38.24 13.88 24.92
C ARG A 218 -38.18 14.43 26.35
N ASN A 219 -37.36 13.81 27.22
CA ASN A 219 -37.20 14.20 28.64
C ASN A 219 -35.80 14.78 28.99
N ARG A 220 -35.01 15.24 28.02
CA ARG A 220 -33.76 15.96 28.34
C ARG A 220 -34.02 17.47 28.44
N PRO A 221 -33.85 18.09 29.63
CA PRO A 221 -33.91 19.54 29.74
C PRO A 221 -32.76 20.16 28.93
N SER A 222 -33.11 21.13 28.09
CA SER A 222 -32.19 21.98 27.35
C SER A 222 -31.23 22.67 28.32
N LYS A 223 -29.95 22.28 28.30
CA LYS A 223 -28.89 23.01 28.99
C LYS A 223 -28.13 23.87 27.98
N ARG A 224 -28.42 25.17 28.07
CA ARG A 224 -27.60 26.37 27.85
C ARG A 224 -26.29 26.21 27.05
N THR A 225 -26.18 27.06 26.04
CA THR A 225 -24.97 27.57 25.41
C THR A 225 -23.80 27.67 26.40
N LYS A 226 -22.84 26.75 26.28
CA LYS A 226 -21.60 26.78 27.04
C LYS A 226 -20.58 27.56 26.20
N ARG A 227 -20.28 28.78 26.65
CA ARG A 227 -19.13 29.57 26.21
C ARG A 227 -17.88 28.70 26.45
N GLN A 228 -17.18 28.34 25.39
CA GLN A 228 -16.02 27.47 25.43
C GLN A 228 -14.89 28.22 26.16
N SER A 229 -14.66 27.84 27.42
CA SER A 229 -13.49 28.24 28.19
C SER A 229 -12.24 27.66 27.53
N THR A 230 -11.16 28.43 27.50
CA THR A 230 -9.88 28.11 26.85
C THR A 230 -8.94 27.24 27.68
N ASP A 231 -9.43 26.57 28.73
CA ASP A 231 -8.68 25.58 29.51
C ASP A 231 -9.54 24.32 29.69
N GLY A 232 -9.53 23.44 28.68
CA GLY A 232 -10.12 22.10 28.79
C GLY A 232 -9.10 21.09 29.35
N PRO A 233 -9.54 20.03 30.05
CA PRO A 233 -8.64 18.93 30.42
C PRO A 233 -7.97 18.34 29.18
N PRO A 234 -6.78 17.70 29.33
CA PRO A 234 -6.07 17.09 28.21
C PRO A 234 -6.98 16.14 27.44
N ILE A 235 -6.80 16.10 26.11
CA ILE A 235 -7.51 15.14 25.26
C ILE A 235 -7.06 13.75 25.68
N GLU A 236 -7.98 12.96 26.22
CA GLU A 236 -7.71 11.57 26.54
C GLU A 236 -7.63 10.76 25.24
N ALA A 237 -6.68 9.81 25.16
CA ALA A 237 -6.45 9.01 23.97
C ALA A 237 -7.74 8.30 23.51
N TRP A 238 -8.54 7.77 24.43
CA TRP A 238 -9.79 7.08 24.14
C TRP A 238 -10.81 7.94 23.37
N ASP A 239 -10.90 9.24 23.65
CA ASP A 239 -11.81 10.15 22.95
C ASP A 239 -11.42 10.31 21.48
N VAL A 240 -10.12 10.30 21.18
CA VAL A 240 -9.59 10.37 19.81
C VAL A 240 -9.76 9.04 19.11
N GLN A 241 -9.51 7.93 19.81
CA GLN A 241 -9.73 6.58 19.30
C GLN A 241 -11.17 6.39 18.81
N LEU A 242 -12.17 6.75 19.62
CA LEU A 242 -13.58 6.64 19.21
C LEU A 242 -13.92 7.49 17.99
N LYS A 243 -13.35 8.69 17.89
CA LYS A 243 -13.52 9.55 16.70
C LYS A 243 -12.87 8.91 15.47
N ALA A 244 -11.68 8.32 15.63
CA ALA A 244 -10.99 7.63 14.56
C ALA A 244 -11.82 6.43 14.08
N ASP A 245 -12.30 5.58 14.99
CA ASP A 245 -13.08 4.39 14.66
C ASP A 245 -14.40 4.73 13.97
N ASP A 246 -15.11 5.77 14.43
CA ASP A 246 -16.31 6.27 13.73
C ASP A 246 -15.97 6.79 12.34
N LYS A 247 -14.86 7.51 12.20
CA LYS A 247 -14.46 8.06 10.90
C LYS A 247 -13.99 6.98 9.93
N ILE A 248 -13.29 5.95 10.40
CA ILE A 248 -12.92 4.76 9.60
C ILE A 248 -14.20 4.14 9.02
N LYS A 249 -15.25 3.94 9.83
CA LYS A 249 -16.55 3.44 9.35
C LYS A 249 -17.21 4.35 8.32
N GLN A 250 -17.06 5.68 8.46
CA GLN A 250 -17.56 6.62 7.46
C GLN A 250 -16.80 6.53 6.13
N ALA A 251 -15.47 6.42 6.20
CA ALA A 251 -14.59 6.25 5.05
C ALA A 251 -14.89 4.93 4.31
N GLU A 252 -15.04 3.82 5.04
CA GLU A 252 -15.45 2.53 4.49
C GLU A 252 -16.76 2.62 3.72
N ARG A 253 -17.76 3.31 4.26
CA ARG A 253 -19.04 3.51 3.58
C ARG A 253 -18.90 4.38 2.34
N ALA A 254 -18.03 5.40 2.37
CA ALA A 254 -17.76 6.24 1.21
C ALA A 254 -17.06 5.44 0.10
N LEU A 255 -16.08 4.63 0.46
CA LEU A 255 -15.34 3.78 -0.46
C LEU A 255 -16.25 2.71 -1.07
N ALA A 256 -17.05 2.01 -0.25
CA ALA A 256 -18.02 1.03 -0.74
C ALA A 256 -19.05 1.65 -1.71
N ARG A 257 -19.41 2.93 -1.54
CA ARG A 257 -20.26 3.65 -2.51
C ARG A 257 -19.53 3.95 -3.81
N LEU A 258 -18.24 4.27 -3.75
CA LEU A 258 -17.40 4.44 -4.94
C LEU A 258 -17.27 3.11 -5.68
N ASP A 259 -16.98 2.01 -4.98
CA ASP A 259 -16.78 0.67 -5.55
C ASP A 259 -18.00 0.16 -6.29
N LYS A 260 -19.20 0.39 -5.75
CA LYS A 260 -20.46 -0.02 -6.39
C LYS A 260 -20.76 0.69 -7.71
N ARG A 261 -20.06 1.78 -8.05
CA ARG A 261 -20.26 2.48 -9.33
C ARG A 261 -19.67 1.65 -10.47
N GLY A 262 -20.47 1.34 -11.48
CA GLY A 262 -20.00 0.80 -12.75
C GLY A 262 -19.31 1.87 -13.60
N GLY A 263 -18.48 1.45 -14.56
CA GLY A 263 -17.89 2.34 -15.58
C GLY A 263 -17.06 3.49 -15.02
N LYS A 264 -16.21 3.21 -14.02
CA LYS A 264 -15.34 4.23 -13.41
C LYS A 264 -14.32 4.73 -14.43
N SER A 265 -14.15 6.06 -14.51
CA SER A 265 -13.03 6.69 -15.22
C SER A 265 -11.70 6.41 -14.51
N THR A 266 -10.57 6.56 -15.21
CA THR A 266 -9.21 6.45 -14.62
C THR A 266 -9.09 7.31 -13.36
N GLN A 267 -9.52 8.57 -13.42
CA GLN A 267 -9.48 9.47 -12.27
C GLN A 267 -10.29 8.95 -11.06
N GLN A 268 -11.40 8.25 -11.29
CA GLN A 268 -12.18 7.65 -10.20
C GLN A 268 -11.49 6.41 -9.62
N LEU A 269 -10.76 5.65 -10.44
CA LEU A 269 -9.93 4.55 -9.99
C LEU A 269 -8.73 5.06 -9.18
N ASP A 270 -8.06 6.11 -9.64
CA ASP A 270 -6.97 6.76 -8.89
C ASP A 270 -7.42 7.24 -7.52
N ARG A 271 -8.61 7.88 -7.45
CA ARG A 271 -9.22 8.29 -6.18
C ARG A 271 -9.58 7.10 -5.30
N ARG A 272 -10.11 6.02 -5.89
CA ARG A 272 -10.44 4.80 -5.15
C ARG A 272 -9.18 4.24 -4.49
N ASP A 273 -8.11 4.11 -5.25
CA ASP A 273 -6.84 3.54 -4.79
C ASP A 273 -6.19 4.45 -3.73
N ASP A 274 -6.19 5.78 -3.92
CA ASP A 274 -5.72 6.72 -2.90
C ASP A 274 -6.53 6.64 -1.60
N ALA A 275 -7.86 6.51 -1.71
CA ALA A 275 -8.72 6.33 -0.55
C ALA A 275 -8.47 4.99 0.17
N TYR A 276 -8.21 3.90 -0.57
CA TYR A 276 -7.80 2.62 0.01
C TYR A 276 -6.50 2.75 0.80
N ARG A 277 -5.44 3.32 0.21
CA ARG A 277 -4.14 3.48 0.87
C ARG A 277 -4.25 4.25 2.17
N ARG A 278 -4.98 5.38 2.17
CA ARG A 278 -5.21 6.18 3.38
C ARG A 278 -6.01 5.42 4.44
N LEU A 279 -7.06 4.70 4.02
CA LEU A 279 -7.88 3.92 4.94
C LEU A 279 -7.10 2.75 5.55
N ASP A 280 -6.23 2.11 4.76
CA ASP A 280 -5.36 1.02 5.23
C ASP A 280 -4.32 1.52 6.23
N ALA A 281 -3.66 2.64 5.94
CA ALA A 281 -2.76 3.29 6.89
C ALA A 281 -3.48 3.69 8.20
N ALA A 282 -4.72 4.18 8.11
CA ALA A 282 -5.54 4.47 9.29
C ALA A 282 -5.82 3.21 10.13
N ARG A 283 -6.16 2.09 9.48
CA ARG A 283 -6.41 0.80 10.15
C ARG A 283 -5.13 0.24 10.77
N THR A 284 -3.99 0.35 10.09
CA THR A 284 -2.68 -0.09 10.57
C THR A 284 -2.32 0.64 11.86
N LEU A 285 -2.44 1.98 11.89
CA LEU A 285 -2.22 2.75 13.12
C LEU A 285 -3.14 2.30 14.28
N ARG A 286 -4.42 2.00 13.99
CA ARG A 286 -5.37 1.54 15.01
C ARG A 286 -5.07 0.13 15.50
N ALA A 287 -4.56 -0.75 14.63
CA ALA A 287 -4.26 -2.14 14.96
C ALA A 287 -2.95 -2.26 15.75
N ASP A 288 -1.90 -1.57 15.31
CA ASP A 288 -0.54 -1.75 15.83
C ASP A 288 -0.30 -0.94 17.11
N GLN A 289 -0.93 0.25 17.21
CA GLN A 289 -0.73 1.18 18.34
C GLN A 289 -2.08 1.70 18.87
N PRO A 290 -2.94 0.82 19.41
CA PRO A 290 -4.31 1.17 19.76
C PRO A 290 -4.41 2.25 20.84
N GLU A 291 -3.44 2.31 21.77
CA GLU A 291 -3.42 3.23 22.92
C GLU A 291 -2.58 4.49 22.71
N ASP A 292 -1.87 4.60 21.59
CA ASP A 292 -1.03 5.76 21.32
C ASP A 292 -1.87 6.94 20.79
N LEU A 293 -1.68 8.12 21.39
CA LEU A 293 -2.44 9.32 21.04
C LEU A 293 -2.06 9.87 19.66
N LEU A 294 -0.78 9.77 19.26
CA LEU A 294 -0.34 10.17 17.92
C LEU A 294 -0.94 9.21 16.88
N ALA A 295 -0.88 7.90 17.12
CA ALA A 295 -1.48 6.91 16.22
C ALA A 295 -3.00 7.11 16.09
N ALA A 296 -3.72 7.34 17.19
CA ALA A 296 -5.16 7.61 17.16
C ALA A 296 -5.50 8.91 16.39
N ALA A 297 -4.72 9.97 16.59
CA ALA A 297 -4.90 11.23 15.87
C ALA A 297 -4.56 11.09 14.37
N GLY A 298 -3.50 10.36 14.02
CA GLY A 298 -3.12 10.02 12.65
C GLY A 298 -4.21 9.21 11.94
N ALA A 299 -4.72 8.16 12.59
CA ALA A 299 -5.81 7.36 12.06
C ALA A 299 -7.07 8.19 11.81
N LEU A 300 -7.41 9.11 12.71
CA LEU A 300 -8.52 10.04 12.52
C LEU A 300 -8.32 10.93 11.28
N VAL A 301 -7.13 11.49 11.08
CA VAL A 301 -6.83 12.34 9.92
C VAL A 301 -6.90 11.54 8.62
N LEU A 302 -6.23 10.40 8.57
CA LEU A 302 -6.20 9.52 7.39
C LEU A 302 -7.59 9.03 7.02
N ALA A 303 -8.42 8.65 7.99
CA ALA A 303 -9.80 8.28 7.76
C ALA A 303 -10.66 9.45 7.23
N ARG A 304 -10.44 10.68 7.72
CA ARG A 304 -11.10 11.88 7.16
C ARG A 304 -10.68 12.11 5.71
N GLN A 305 -9.40 11.98 5.40
CA GLN A 305 -8.90 12.16 4.04
C GLN A 305 -9.43 11.07 3.11
N ALA A 306 -9.38 9.79 3.52
CA ALA A 306 -9.93 8.66 2.78
C ALA A 306 -11.41 8.85 2.41
N GLU A 307 -12.23 9.28 3.38
CA GLU A 307 -13.65 9.57 3.14
C GLU A 307 -13.85 10.69 2.10
N ARG A 308 -13.07 11.78 2.19
CA ARG A 308 -13.16 12.91 1.25
C ARG A 308 -12.75 12.50 -0.16
N VAL A 309 -11.63 11.81 -0.28
CA VAL A 309 -11.12 11.30 -1.57
C VAL A 309 -12.13 10.35 -2.20
N ALA A 310 -12.65 9.37 -1.44
CA ALA A 310 -13.66 8.43 -1.90
C ALA A 310 -14.97 9.13 -2.33
N SER A 311 -15.32 10.25 -1.67
CA SER A 311 -16.49 11.05 -2.01
C SER A 311 -16.26 12.02 -3.18
N GLY A 312 -15.02 12.14 -3.67
CA GLY A 312 -14.63 13.09 -4.72
C GLY A 312 -14.53 14.55 -4.23
N ALA A 313 -14.50 14.78 -2.92
CA ALA A 313 -14.30 16.10 -2.34
C ALA A 313 -12.82 16.45 -2.33
N ALA A 314 -12.49 17.75 -2.49
CA ALA A 314 -11.11 18.22 -2.40
C ALA A 314 -10.51 17.86 -1.02
N LEU A 315 -9.26 17.38 -1.01
CA LEU A 315 -8.52 17.14 0.23
C LEU A 315 -8.40 18.44 1.02
N GLN A 316 -8.49 18.33 2.34
CA GLN A 316 -8.28 19.45 3.25
C GLN A 316 -7.21 19.03 4.25
N PRO A 317 -6.16 19.85 4.45
CA PRO A 317 -5.13 19.52 5.42
C PRO A 317 -5.71 19.55 6.83
N PRO A 318 -5.18 18.75 7.76
CA PRO A 318 -5.54 18.88 9.17
C PRO A 318 -5.09 20.23 9.72
N CYS A 319 -5.64 20.62 10.87
CA CYS A 319 -5.11 21.76 11.61
C CYS A 319 -3.74 21.38 12.20
N PHE A 320 -2.67 22.05 11.76
CA PHE A 320 -1.29 21.79 12.20
C PHE A 320 -1.18 21.71 13.72
N PHE A 321 -1.72 22.68 14.46
CA PHE A 321 -1.62 22.67 15.92
C PHE A 321 -2.34 21.49 16.58
N ASN A 322 -3.47 21.05 16.04
CA ASN A 322 -4.19 19.93 16.63
C ASN A 322 -4.98 19.20 15.54
N PRO A 323 -4.52 18.03 15.06
CA PRO A 323 -5.14 17.28 13.97
C PRO A 323 -6.57 16.81 14.30
N THR A 324 -6.95 16.76 15.59
CA THR A 324 -8.30 16.35 16.01
C THR A 324 -9.36 17.43 15.76
N HIS A 325 -8.93 18.69 15.57
CA HIS A 325 -9.79 19.82 15.25
C HIS A 325 -10.43 19.70 13.85
N ASN A 326 -11.23 20.71 13.50
CA ASN A 326 -11.67 20.92 12.12
C ASN A 326 -10.47 21.13 11.18
N PRO A 327 -10.63 20.90 9.87
CA PRO A 327 -9.55 21.08 8.89
C PRO A 327 -8.92 22.47 8.92
N GLY A 328 -7.63 22.53 8.58
CA GLY A 328 -6.87 23.76 8.48
C GLY A 328 -7.18 24.49 7.17
N THR A 329 -8.19 25.37 7.18
CA THR A 329 -8.63 26.09 5.97
C THR A 329 -7.99 27.46 5.79
N THR A 330 -7.08 27.85 6.69
CA THR A 330 -6.38 29.13 6.63
C THR A 330 -4.93 28.92 6.99
N THR A 331 -4.05 29.35 6.11
CA THR A 331 -2.61 29.35 6.34
C THR A 331 -2.24 30.50 7.28
N VAL A 332 -1.32 30.23 8.19
CA VAL A 332 -0.77 31.21 9.14
C VAL A 332 0.73 31.06 9.20
N ASP A 333 1.41 32.20 9.38
CA ASP A 333 2.84 32.21 9.66
C ASP A 333 3.09 31.60 11.04
N TRP A 334 4.04 30.67 11.09
CA TRP A 334 4.51 30.01 12.28
C TRP A 334 6.04 30.07 12.32
N GLU A 335 6.65 29.63 13.43
CA GLU A 335 8.09 29.72 13.72
C GLU A 335 8.98 29.40 12.50
N ASP A 336 10.13 30.08 12.41
CA ASP A 336 11.11 29.96 11.32
C ASP A 336 10.52 30.23 9.92
N GLU A 337 9.57 31.17 9.82
CA GLU A 337 8.88 31.58 8.58
C GLU A 337 8.13 30.41 7.90
N VAL A 338 7.77 29.38 8.65
CA VAL A 338 7.01 28.23 8.13
C VAL A 338 5.52 28.56 8.12
N GLU A 339 4.92 28.49 6.94
CA GLU A 339 3.47 28.59 6.78
C GLU A 339 2.78 27.26 7.11
N VAL A 340 1.79 27.28 8.01
CA VAL A 340 1.06 26.07 8.42
C VAL A 340 -0.46 26.22 8.29
N PRO A 341 -1.19 25.17 7.88
CA PRO A 341 -2.64 25.21 7.82
C PRO A 341 -3.26 25.12 9.22
N ALA A 342 -4.12 26.06 9.57
CA ALA A 342 -4.77 26.14 10.87
C ALA A 342 -6.28 26.28 10.76
N CYS A 343 -7.01 25.70 11.72
CA CYS A 343 -8.46 25.90 11.81
C CYS A 343 -8.77 27.32 12.35
N GLN A 344 -9.97 27.82 12.07
CA GLN A 344 -10.39 29.18 12.44
C GLN A 344 -10.17 29.53 13.93
N SER A 345 -10.34 28.55 14.84
CA SER A 345 -10.09 28.77 16.26
C SER A 345 -8.61 28.98 16.58
N CYS A 346 -7.71 28.20 15.96
CA CYS A 346 -6.27 28.35 16.14
C CYS A 346 -5.75 29.65 15.50
N VAL A 347 -6.25 29.99 14.31
CA VAL A 347 -5.99 31.29 13.66
C VAL A 347 -6.36 32.45 14.59
N SER A 348 -7.52 32.37 15.27
CA SER A 348 -7.96 33.40 16.20
C SER A 348 -7.07 33.53 17.44
N VAL A 349 -6.37 32.46 17.85
CA VAL A 349 -5.42 32.49 18.96
C VAL A 349 -4.12 33.17 18.53
N ILE A 350 -3.60 32.82 17.35
CA ILE A 350 -2.38 33.41 16.77
C ILE A 350 -2.55 34.91 16.51
N ARG A 351 -3.69 35.31 15.93
CA ARG A 351 -4.00 36.74 15.70
C ARG A 351 -4.02 37.59 16.97
N ARG A 352 -4.11 36.97 18.15
CA ARG A 352 -4.03 37.65 19.46
C ARG A 352 -2.61 37.62 20.05
N GLY A 353 -1.60 37.22 19.28
CA GLY A 353 -0.21 37.09 19.75
C GLY A 353 -0.03 35.96 20.77
N ARG A 354 -0.83 34.89 20.70
CA ARG A 354 -0.73 33.74 21.62
C ARG A 354 -0.46 32.45 20.87
N THR A 355 0.23 31.52 21.51
CA THR A 355 0.50 30.17 21.00
C THR A 355 -0.71 29.25 21.23
N PRO A 356 -1.21 28.55 20.20
CA PRO A 356 -2.20 27.48 20.38
C PRO A 356 -1.66 26.36 21.29
N ILE A 357 -2.50 25.82 22.19
CA ILE A 357 -2.12 24.78 23.16
C ILE A 357 -1.56 23.51 22.49
N GLY A 358 -2.04 23.23 21.28
CA GLY A 358 -1.61 22.08 20.49
C GLY A 358 -2.20 20.74 20.91
N LEU A 359 -1.94 19.69 20.12
CA LEU A 359 -2.07 18.32 20.56
C LEU A 359 -0.89 17.99 21.49
N ARG A 360 -1.20 17.73 22.77
CA ARG A 360 -0.20 17.45 23.80
C ARG A 360 0.00 15.96 23.97
N VAL A 361 1.26 15.55 24.02
CA VAL A 361 1.69 14.15 24.15
C VAL A 361 2.68 14.00 25.30
N TRP A 362 2.74 12.79 25.86
CA TRP A 362 3.65 12.48 26.96
C TRP A 362 5.04 12.15 26.43
N THR A 363 6.06 12.86 26.88
CA THR A 363 7.46 12.47 26.65
C THR A 363 7.98 11.64 27.82
N LYS A 364 8.79 10.62 27.53
CA LYS A 364 9.67 10.00 28.53
C LYS A 364 10.92 10.88 28.63
N SER A 365 11.14 11.51 29.77
CA SER A 365 12.28 12.40 30.03
C SER A 365 13.05 11.97 31.28
N GLY A 366 14.32 12.38 31.37
CA GLY A 366 15.23 12.08 32.49
C GLY A 366 16.08 10.81 32.29
N LEU A 367 17.15 10.67 33.09
CA LEU A 367 18.21 9.65 32.98
C LEU A 367 17.69 8.19 33.04
N LEU A 368 16.46 7.99 33.53
CA LEU A 368 15.78 6.68 33.66
C LEU A 368 14.38 6.65 33.02
N GLY A 369 13.98 7.70 32.29
CA GLY A 369 12.67 7.78 31.61
C GLY A 369 11.44 7.85 32.53
N HIS A 370 11.62 8.17 33.81
CA HIS A 370 10.55 8.25 34.81
C HIS A 370 9.84 9.61 34.86
N ASP A 371 10.47 10.68 34.35
CA ASP A 371 9.84 11.99 34.34
C ASP A 371 8.93 12.10 33.12
N ARG A 372 7.64 12.36 33.36
CA ARG A 372 6.60 12.45 32.33
C ARG A 372 6.14 13.89 32.22
N LYS A 373 6.56 14.58 31.17
CA LYS A 373 6.08 15.92 30.82
C LYS A 373 5.17 15.85 29.61
N GLN A 374 4.10 16.64 29.63
CA GLN A 374 3.31 16.87 28.42
C GLN A 374 3.89 18.03 27.62
N VAL A 375 4.19 17.77 26.35
CA VAL A 375 4.67 18.77 25.39
C VAL A 375 3.80 18.75 24.15
N PRO A 376 3.71 19.85 23.38
CA PRO A 376 3.09 19.83 22.07
C PRO A 376 3.81 18.86 21.14
N TYR A 377 3.08 18.14 20.29
CA TYR A 377 3.69 17.10 19.45
C TYR A 377 4.77 17.63 18.49
N TRP A 378 4.68 18.89 18.05
CA TRP A 378 5.66 19.49 17.13
C TRP A 378 7.00 19.81 17.78
N THR A 379 7.14 19.60 19.10
CA THR A 379 8.44 19.69 19.79
C THR A 379 9.13 18.33 19.90
N LEU A 380 8.51 17.26 19.38
CA LEU A 380 9.16 15.95 19.28
C LEU A 380 10.09 15.93 18.06
N ASP A 381 11.04 15.01 18.07
CA ASP A 381 11.91 14.79 16.91
C ASP A 381 11.07 14.24 15.73
N PRO A 382 11.07 14.92 14.56
CA PRO A 382 10.36 14.43 13.39
C PRO A 382 10.92 13.09 12.86
N GLU A 383 12.18 12.75 13.11
CA GLU A 383 12.77 11.49 12.64
C GLU A 383 12.20 10.26 13.37
N ASP A 384 11.75 10.44 14.61
CA ASP A 384 11.26 9.35 15.47
C ASP A 384 9.82 8.92 15.15
N ASN A 385 9.04 9.73 14.44
CA ASN A 385 7.62 9.47 14.25
C ASN A 385 7.02 10.08 12.97
N PRO A 386 6.39 9.28 12.09
CA PRO A 386 5.88 9.78 10.82
C PRO A 386 4.73 10.79 10.95
N MET A 387 3.96 10.75 12.04
CA MET A 387 2.91 11.74 12.30
C MET A 387 3.53 13.09 12.66
N VAL A 388 4.66 13.11 13.38
CA VAL A 388 5.37 14.34 13.74
C VAL A 388 6.04 14.92 12.49
N ALA A 389 6.76 14.09 11.72
CA ALA A 389 7.45 14.49 10.49
C ALA A 389 6.56 15.24 9.49
N THR A 390 5.31 14.81 9.36
CA THR A 390 4.36 15.34 8.37
C THR A 390 3.39 16.37 8.95
N GLY A 391 3.45 16.63 10.26
CA GLY A 391 2.39 17.39 10.96
C GLY A 391 1.02 16.73 10.79
N PHE A 392 0.95 15.41 10.83
CA PHE A 392 -0.22 14.58 10.52
C PHE A 392 -0.74 14.71 9.08
N GLY A 393 0.09 15.18 8.16
CA GLY A 393 -0.32 15.52 6.80
C GLY A 393 -0.61 17.01 6.58
N ALA A 394 -0.32 17.87 7.56
CA ALA A 394 -0.42 19.33 7.42
C ALA A 394 0.72 19.91 6.59
N LEU A 395 1.92 19.35 6.70
CA LEU A 395 3.14 19.83 6.05
C LEU A 395 3.41 19.11 4.73
N SER A 396 3.08 17.81 4.65
CA SER A 396 3.29 16.97 3.48
C SER A 396 2.22 15.89 3.37
N ASP A 397 1.80 15.53 2.15
CA ASP A 397 0.74 14.54 1.92
C ASP A 397 1.28 13.10 1.73
N ASP A 398 2.43 12.77 2.34
CA ASP A 398 3.13 11.49 2.24
C ASP A 398 2.98 10.61 3.51
N LEU A 399 2.08 10.99 4.42
CA LEU A 399 1.83 10.24 5.66
C LEU A 399 1.42 8.77 5.42
N PRO A 400 0.52 8.43 4.48
CA PRO A 400 0.18 7.02 4.21
C PRO A 400 1.41 6.19 3.83
N GLU A 401 2.28 6.73 2.96
CA GLU A 401 3.50 6.08 2.49
C GLU A 401 4.51 5.87 3.62
N ARG A 402 4.69 6.87 4.49
CA ARG A 402 5.58 6.76 5.65
C ARG A 402 5.10 5.72 6.67
N ILE A 403 3.79 5.58 6.87
CA ILE A 403 3.24 4.54 7.77
C ILE A 403 3.48 3.15 7.19
N ALA A 404 3.29 2.98 5.87
CA ALA A 404 3.58 1.71 5.21
C ALA A 404 5.06 1.33 5.35
N ALA A 405 5.99 2.24 5.05
CA ALA A 405 7.42 2.00 5.18
C ALA A 405 7.85 1.73 6.64
N TRP A 406 7.30 2.48 7.59
CA TRP A 406 7.63 2.31 9.02
C TRP A 406 7.22 0.95 9.57
N LYS A 407 6.14 0.36 9.04
CA LYS A 407 5.72 -1.00 9.40
C LYS A 407 6.75 -2.05 8.97
N ASP A 408 7.39 -1.85 7.84
CA ASP A 408 8.36 -2.80 7.27
C ASP A 408 9.72 -2.73 7.98
N GLU A 409 10.06 -1.60 8.60
CA GLU A 409 11.29 -1.45 9.41
C GLU A 409 11.18 -2.03 10.83
N VAL A 410 9.96 -2.08 11.39
CA VAL A 410 9.70 -2.56 12.76
C VAL A 410 9.48 -4.08 12.82
N ARG A 411 9.35 -4.74 11.66
CA ARG A 411 9.25 -6.21 11.51
C ARG A 411 10.59 -6.84 11.17
#